data_AF-A0A3P7E397-F1
#
_entry.id   AF-A0A3P7E397-F1
#
_cell.length_a   1.000
_cell.length_b   1.000
_cell.length_c   1.000
_cell.angle_alpha   90.00
_cell.angle_beta   90.00
_cell.angle_gamma   90.00
#
_symmetry.space_group_name_H-M   'P 1'
#
loop_
_entity.id
_entity.type
_entity.pdbx_description
1 polymer ?
#
loop_
_entity_poly.entity_id
_entity_poly.type
_entity_poly.pdbx_seq_one_letter_code
_entity_poly.pdbx_strand_id
1 'polypeptide(L)'
;MEFQRKFPAQTARDIREKRLAEMIKRKLIDCDHKTKKNHWQNMVELLAKAKISPSEEEECSNGLVQERIACLNLLSYTCQFIKRDYTFRLIPARVIIQEARIIEDGVTKCVKVIRLIKKHNQPRKF
;
A
#
# COMPACT_ATOMS: atom_id res chain seq x y z
N MET A 1 -4.68 -7.58 -17.05
CA MET A 1 -5.57 -8.21 -16.07
C MET A 1 -6.87 -7.43 -15.98
N GLU A 2 -7.99 -7.99 -16.43
CA GLU A 2 -9.32 -7.38 -16.24
C GLU A 2 -9.79 -7.63 -14.81
N PHE A 3 -9.22 -6.90 -13.85
CA PHE A 3 -9.54 -7.03 -12.42
C PHE A 3 -11.05 -6.88 -12.17
N GLN A 4 -11.68 -5.89 -12.81
CA GLN A 4 -13.07 -5.52 -12.54
C GLN A 4 -14.08 -6.64 -12.77
N ARG A 5 -13.85 -7.50 -13.77
CA ARG A 5 -14.76 -8.62 -14.08
C ARG A 5 -14.71 -9.74 -13.05
N LYS A 6 -13.66 -9.81 -12.23
CA LYS A 6 -13.46 -10.88 -11.24
C LYS A 6 -14.09 -10.60 -9.90
N PHE A 7 -14.54 -9.38 -9.64
CA PHE A 7 -15.19 -8.99 -8.39
C PHE A 7 -16.71 -9.11 -8.53
N PRO A 8 -17.43 -9.62 -7.51
CA PRO A 8 -18.88 -9.65 -7.53
C PRO A 8 -19.50 -8.26 -7.70
N ALA A 9 -20.61 -8.14 -8.43
CA ALA A 9 -21.28 -6.85 -8.62
C ALA A 9 -21.71 -6.17 -7.29
N GLN A 10 -21.90 -6.96 -6.23
CA GLN A 10 -22.23 -6.48 -4.89
C GLN A 10 -21.09 -5.66 -4.25
N THR A 11 -19.84 -5.84 -4.70
CA THR A 11 -18.70 -4.99 -4.29
C THR A 11 -18.52 -3.79 -5.19
N ALA A 12 -19.51 -3.40 -6.01
CA ALA A 12 -19.47 -2.19 -6.82
C ALA A 12 -20.60 -1.22 -6.42
N ARG A 13 -21.31 -1.49 -5.32
CA ARG A 13 -22.46 -0.69 -4.87
C ARG A 13 -22.01 0.65 -4.29
N ASP A 14 -20.79 0.74 -3.76
CA ASP A 14 -20.20 2.02 -3.40
C ASP A 14 -19.57 2.66 -4.65
N ILE A 15 -19.86 3.94 -4.94
CA ILE A 15 -19.22 4.70 -6.03
C ILE A 15 -17.68 4.65 -5.90
N ARG A 16 -17.16 4.58 -4.66
CA ARG A 16 -15.73 4.37 -4.40
C ARG A 16 -15.23 3.03 -4.95
N GLU A 17 -16.08 2.02 -4.99
CA GLU A 17 -15.72 0.69 -5.47
C GLU A 17 -15.73 0.55 -7.01
N LYS A 18 -16.36 1.45 -7.77
CA LYS A 18 -16.23 1.42 -9.24
C LYS A 18 -14.78 1.61 -9.70
N ARG A 19 -13.96 2.30 -8.91
CA ARG A 19 -12.51 2.47 -9.13
C ARG A 19 -11.66 1.45 -8.39
N LEU A 20 -12.28 0.48 -7.72
CA LEU A 20 -11.60 -0.49 -6.87
C LEU A 20 -10.58 -1.32 -7.64
N ALA A 21 -10.98 -1.84 -8.80
CA ALA A 21 -10.11 -2.64 -9.65
C ALA A 21 -8.84 -1.87 -10.03
N GLU A 22 -9.00 -0.58 -10.36
CA GLU A 22 -7.89 0.31 -10.71
C GLU A 22 -7.04 0.66 -9.48
N MET A 23 -7.67 0.91 -8.33
CA MET A 23 -6.98 1.12 -7.06
C MET A 23 -6.13 -0.10 -6.69
N ILE A 24 -6.71 -1.31 -6.67
CA ILE A 24 -5.99 -2.54 -6.35
C ILE A 24 -4.85 -2.77 -7.35
N LYS A 25 -5.09 -2.59 -8.65
CA LYS A 25 -4.05 -2.69 -9.67
C LYS A 25 -2.88 -1.75 -9.39
N ARG A 26 -3.17 -0.47 -9.08
CA ARG A 26 -2.13 0.51 -8.74
C ARG A 26 -1.36 0.11 -7.48
N LYS A 27 -2.07 -0.36 -6.45
CA LYS A 27 -1.45 -0.82 -5.20
C LYS A 27 -0.57 -2.05 -5.43
N LEU A 28 -0.99 -3.00 -6.25
CA LEU A 28 -0.16 -4.17 -6.60
C LEU A 28 1.15 -3.77 -7.27
N ILE A 29 1.10 -2.85 -8.24
CA ILE A 29 2.30 -2.33 -8.90
C ILE A 29 3.21 -1.61 -7.90
N ASP A 30 2.64 -0.78 -7.03
CA ASP A 30 3.39 -0.07 -6.00
C ASP A 30 4.04 -1.02 -4.98
N CYS A 31 3.29 -2.03 -4.50
CA CYS A 31 3.79 -3.06 -3.59
C CYS A 31 4.92 -3.89 -4.21
N ASP A 32 4.80 -4.30 -5.48
CA ASP A 32 5.85 -5.02 -6.21
C ASP A 32 7.12 -4.16 -6.33
N HIS A 33 6.98 -2.89 -6.73
CA HIS A 33 8.09 -1.96 -6.81
C HIS A 33 8.75 -1.71 -5.45
N LYS A 34 7.97 -1.50 -4.40
CA LYS A 34 8.47 -1.29 -3.03
C LYS A 34 9.20 -2.52 -2.49
N THR A 35 8.68 -3.71 -2.78
CA THR A 35 9.31 -4.98 -2.42
C THR A 35 10.67 -5.13 -3.10
N LYS A 36 10.73 -4.97 -4.43
CA LYS A 36 11.98 -5.06 -5.20
C LYS A 36 13.05 -4.06 -4.78
N LYS A 37 12.64 -2.89 -4.27
CA LYS A 37 13.55 -1.82 -3.81
C LYS A 37 13.87 -1.90 -2.32
N ASN A 38 13.42 -2.94 -1.62
CA ASN A 38 13.55 -3.05 -0.16
C ASN A 38 13.07 -1.78 0.57
N HIS A 39 11.97 -1.18 0.09
CA HIS A 39 11.54 0.17 0.46
C HIS A 39 11.39 0.36 1.96
N TRP A 40 10.68 -0.55 2.63
CA TRP A 40 10.38 -0.44 4.05
C TRP A 40 11.64 -0.48 4.92
N GLN A 41 12.59 -1.36 4.60
CA GLN A 41 13.87 -1.43 5.31
C GLN A 41 14.65 -0.12 5.15
N ASN A 42 14.73 0.40 3.91
CA ASN A 42 15.39 1.68 3.65
C ASN A 42 14.71 2.83 4.40
N MET A 43 13.37 2.82 4.52
CA MET A 43 12.66 3.85 5.27
C MET A 43 12.91 3.76 6.77
N VAL A 44 12.95 2.55 7.35
CA VAL A 44 13.31 2.35 8.76
C VAL A 44 14.72 2.87 9.06
N GLU A 45 15.69 2.59 8.20
CA GLU A 45 17.06 3.10 8.36
C GLU A 45 17.17 4.61 8.22
N LEU A 46 16.32 5.23 7.39
CA LEU A 46 16.25 6.67 7.27
C LEU A 46 15.56 7.32 8.47
N LEU A 47 14.50 6.69 9.01
CA LEU A 47 13.80 7.17 10.20
C LEU A 47 14.73 7.19 11.41
N ALA A 48 15.51 6.13 11.63
CA ALA A 48 16.46 6.05 12.75
C ALA A 48 17.55 7.14 12.72
N LYS A 49 17.80 7.74 11.54
CA LYS A 49 18.77 8.85 11.36
C LYS A 49 18.10 10.22 11.35
N ALA A 50 16.78 10.28 11.28
CA ALA A 50 16.03 11.51 11.19
C ALA A 50 15.94 12.18 12.58
N LYS A 51 16.12 13.51 12.62
CA LYS A 51 15.90 14.30 13.83
C LYS A 51 14.41 14.65 13.96
N ILE A 52 13.59 13.65 14.28
CA ILE A 52 12.14 13.79 14.48
C ILE A 52 11.76 13.47 15.93
N SER A 53 10.53 13.79 16.33
CA SER A 53 10.06 13.43 17.67
C SER A 53 9.80 11.92 17.80
N PRO A 54 9.92 11.34 19.01
CA PRO A 54 9.62 9.92 19.23
C PRO A 54 8.20 9.53 18.79
N SER A 55 7.22 10.43 18.96
CA SER A 55 5.84 10.19 18.55
C SER A 55 5.68 10.12 17.03
N GLU A 56 6.37 10.99 16.28
CA GLU A 56 6.37 10.95 14.81
C GLU A 56 7.09 9.71 14.28
N GLU A 57 8.19 9.32 14.94
CA GLU A 57 8.93 8.10 14.61
C GLU A 57 8.07 6.85 14.82
N GLU A 58 7.36 6.76 15.94
CA GLU A 58 6.46 5.65 16.25
C GLU A 58 5.29 5.59 15.27
N GLU A 59 4.61 6.72 15.01
CA GLU A 59 3.48 6.79 14.08
C GLU A 59 3.91 6.34 12.67
N CYS A 60 5.06 6.82 12.19
CA CYS A 60 5.56 6.42 10.89
C CYS A 60 6.02 4.95 10.89
N SER A 61 6.75 4.48 11.90
CA SER A 61 7.17 3.08 11.99
C SER A 61 5.97 2.11 11.94
N ASN A 62 4.92 2.43 12.69
CA ASN A 62 3.66 1.68 12.66
C ASN A 62 3.00 1.73 11.27
N GLY A 63 3.03 2.90 10.61
CA GLY A 63 2.58 3.06 9.23
C GLY A 63 3.32 2.17 8.23
N LEU A 64 4.65 2.11 8.30
CA LEU A 64 5.49 1.27 7.44
C LEU A 64 5.20 -0.22 7.65
N VAL A 65 5.06 -0.65 8.91
CA VAL A 65 4.76 -2.05 9.23
C VAL A 65 3.37 -2.42 8.69
N GLN A 66 2.37 -1.59 8.97
CA GLN A 66 1.00 -1.79 8.48
C GLN A 66 0.95 -1.87 6.95
N GLU A 67 1.64 -0.94 6.27
CA GLU A 67 1.72 -0.93 4.82
C GLU A 67 2.39 -2.21 4.27
N ARG A 68 3.52 -2.63 4.87
CA ARG A 68 4.25 -3.81 4.42
C ARG A 68 3.43 -5.07 4.55
N ILE A 69 2.75 -5.28 5.69
CA ILE A 69 1.88 -6.43 5.92
C ILE A 69 0.77 -6.45 4.87
N ALA A 70 0.09 -5.33 4.68
CA ALA A 70 -1.02 -5.25 3.72
C ALA A 70 -0.55 -5.43 2.27
N CYS A 71 0.64 -4.94 1.91
CA CYS A 71 1.25 -5.22 0.61
C CYS A 71 1.53 -6.71 0.39
N LEU A 72 2.07 -7.41 1.40
CA LEU A 72 2.29 -8.86 1.32
C LEU A 72 0.97 -9.63 1.16
N ASN A 73 -0.05 -9.26 1.94
CA ASN A 73 -1.39 -9.84 1.81
C ASN A 73 -1.96 -9.60 0.41
N LEU A 74 -1.89 -8.36 -0.09
CA LEU A 74 -2.39 -8.01 -1.41
C LEU A 74 -1.68 -8.78 -2.53
N LEU A 75 -0.35 -8.89 -2.45
CA LEU A 75 0.45 -9.68 -3.39
C LEU A 75 0.10 -11.17 -3.34
N SER A 76 -0.21 -11.74 -2.17
CA SER A 76 -0.60 -13.15 -2.06
C SER A 76 -1.88 -13.47 -2.84
N TYR A 77 -2.81 -12.52 -2.96
CA TYR A 77 -4.03 -12.71 -3.74
C TYR A 77 -3.76 -12.74 -5.26
N THR A 78 -2.61 -12.21 -5.73
CA THR A 78 -2.24 -12.22 -7.16
C THR A 78 -2.24 -13.61 -7.78
N CYS A 79 -1.92 -14.64 -7.00
CA CYS A 79 -1.98 -16.05 -7.43
C CYS A 79 -3.38 -16.44 -7.94
N GLN A 80 -4.44 -15.93 -7.31
CA GLN A 80 -5.83 -16.19 -7.72
C GLN A 80 -6.21 -15.43 -8.99
N PHE A 81 -5.52 -14.32 -9.29
CA PHE A 81 -5.74 -13.54 -10.49
C PHE A 81 -5.15 -14.16 -11.76
N ILE A 82 -4.28 -15.17 -11.65
CA ILE A 82 -3.64 -15.84 -12.80
C ILE A 82 -4.68 -16.61 -13.64
N LYS A 83 -5.65 -17.27 -12.99
CA LYS A 83 -6.73 -18.02 -13.63
C LYS A 83 -7.70 -17.07 -14.32
N ARG A 84 -7.84 -17.12 -15.66
CA ARG A 84 -8.62 -16.14 -16.44
C ARG A 84 -10.09 -16.06 -16.03
N ASP A 85 -10.68 -17.21 -15.73
CA ASP A 85 -12.08 -17.48 -15.39
C ASP A 85 -12.40 -17.37 -13.89
N TYR A 86 -11.39 -17.14 -13.05
CA TYR A 86 -11.59 -17.06 -11.60
C TYR A 86 -12.40 -15.82 -11.20
N THR A 87 -13.46 -16.04 -10.44
CA THR A 87 -14.28 -15.01 -9.79
C THR A 87 -14.12 -15.07 -8.28
N PHE A 88 -13.84 -13.92 -7.65
CA PHE A 88 -13.74 -13.84 -6.20
C PHE A 88 -15.12 -14.01 -5.59
N ARG A 89 -15.19 -14.77 -4.50
CA ARG A 89 -16.35 -14.72 -3.60
C ARG A 89 -16.39 -13.36 -2.90
N LEU A 90 -17.57 -12.96 -2.44
CA LEU A 90 -17.79 -11.65 -1.81
C LEU A 90 -16.85 -11.38 -0.63
N ILE A 91 -16.60 -12.37 0.23
CA ILE A 91 -15.75 -12.22 1.41
C ILE A 91 -14.28 -11.99 1.02
N PRO A 92 -13.62 -12.87 0.22
CA PRO A 92 -12.27 -12.60 -0.29
C PRO A 92 -12.15 -11.25 -1.00
N ALA A 93 -13.15 -10.88 -1.80
CA ALA A 93 -13.18 -9.58 -2.46
C ALA A 93 -13.13 -8.44 -1.43
N ARG A 94 -13.97 -8.45 -0.38
CA ARG A 94 -13.95 -7.44 0.69
C ARG A 94 -12.62 -7.38 1.43
N VAL A 95 -11.98 -8.53 1.68
CA VAL A 95 -10.66 -8.56 2.32
C VAL A 95 -9.62 -7.85 1.44
N ILE A 96 -9.58 -8.14 0.14
CA ILE A 96 -8.67 -7.46 -0.80
C ILE A 96 -8.89 -5.93 -0.80
N ILE A 97 -10.14 -5.49 -0.74
CA ILE A 97 -10.50 -4.06 -0.64
C ILE A 97 -9.94 -3.45 0.64
N GLN A 98 -10.12 -4.16 1.75
CA GLN A 98 -9.66 -3.71 3.05
C GLN A 98 -8.14 -3.62 3.10
N GLU A 99 -7.41 -4.61 2.55
CA GLU A 99 -5.95 -4.55 2.45
C GLU A 99 -5.50 -3.33 1.64
N ALA A 100 -6.14 -3.05 0.52
CA ALA A 100 -5.81 -1.88 -0.29
C ALA A 100 -6.02 -0.55 0.45
N ARG A 101 -7.02 -0.46 1.34
CA ARG A 101 -7.25 0.70 2.22
C ARG A 101 -6.21 0.79 3.33
N ILE A 102 -5.87 -0.33 3.96
CA ILE A 102 -4.83 -0.42 4.99
C ILE A 102 -3.48 0.07 4.44
N ILE A 103 -3.17 -0.22 3.16
CA ILE A 103 -1.99 0.33 2.47
C ILE A 103 -2.06 1.86 2.38
N GLU A 104 -3.21 2.46 2.02
CA GLU A 104 -3.38 3.92 1.96
C GLU A 104 -3.20 4.59 3.32
N ASP A 105 -3.79 3.99 4.35
CA ASP A 105 -3.67 4.49 5.72
C ASP A 105 -2.21 4.41 6.21
N GLY A 106 -1.53 3.29 5.95
CA GLY A 106 -0.12 3.09 6.29
C GLY A 106 0.80 4.10 5.61
N VAL A 107 0.62 4.34 4.31
CA VAL A 107 1.35 5.37 3.57
C VAL A 107 1.12 6.76 4.17
N THR A 108 -0.14 7.09 4.49
CA THR A 108 -0.52 8.43 4.97
C THR A 108 0.14 8.77 6.31
N LYS A 109 0.26 7.79 7.21
CA LYS A 109 0.96 7.95 8.52
C LYS A 109 2.42 8.40 8.36
N CYS A 110 3.10 7.94 7.32
CA CYS A 110 4.51 8.29 7.07
C CYS A 110 4.74 9.48 6.13
N VAL A 111 3.75 9.87 5.34
CA VAL A 111 3.96 10.83 4.24
C VAL A 111 4.56 12.16 4.72
N LYS A 112 4.14 12.67 5.88
CA LYS A 112 4.66 13.92 6.43
C LYS A 112 6.13 13.80 6.82
N VAL A 113 6.47 12.76 7.58
CA VAL A 113 7.84 12.49 8.05
C VAL A 113 8.79 12.25 6.87
N ILE A 114 8.39 11.41 5.91
CA ILE A 114 9.20 11.14 4.72
C ILE A 114 9.44 12.41 3.90
N ARG A 115 8.46 13.31 3.79
CA ARG A 115 8.62 14.60 3.12
C ARG A 115 9.64 15.49 3.83
N LEU A 116 9.65 15.51 5.17
CA LEU A 116 10.63 16.25 5.97
C LEU A 116 12.04 15.70 5.76
N ILE A 117 12.23 14.37 5.88
CA ILE A 117 13.51 13.70 5.65
C ILE A 117 14.05 14.01 4.25
N LYS A 118 13.21 13.91 3.22
CA LYS A 118 13.60 14.22 1.84
C LYS A 118 14.02 15.67 1.65
N LYS A 119 13.38 16.63 2.33
CA LYS A 119 13.78 18.05 2.28
C LYS A 119 15.12 18.28 2.95
N HIS A 120 15.39 17.64 4.09
CA HIS A 120 16.66 17.79 4.81
C HIS A 120 17.84 17.13 4.09
N ASN A 121 17.60 16.02 3.37
CA ASN A 121 18.63 15.32 2.60
C ASN A 121 18.85 15.87 1.18
N GLN A 122 18.10 16.88 0.74
CA GLN A 122 18.41 17.55 -0.54
C GLN A 122 19.69 18.37 -0.37
N PRO A 123 20.69 18.20 -1.25
CA PRO A 123 21.84 19.10 -1.25
C PRO A 123 21.32 20.53 -1.42
N ARG A 124 21.72 21.42 -0.51
CA ARG A 124 21.44 22.85 -0.66
C ARG A 124 22.01 23.26 -2.02
N LYS A 125 21.15 23.65 -2.95
CA LYS A 125 21.58 24.33 -4.16
C LYS A 125 22.17 25.67 -3.71
N PHE A 126 23.51 25.73 -3.66
CA PHE A 126 24.24 26.99 -3.69
C PHE A 126 24.33 27.45 -5.14
#